data_AF-A0A4P6UXI4-F1
#
_entry.id   AF-A0A4P6UXI4-F1
#
_cell.length_a   1.000
_cell.length_b   1.000
_cell.length_c   1.000
_cell.angle_alpha   90.00
_cell.angle_beta   90.00
_cell.angle_gamma   90.00
#
_symmetry.space_group_name_H-M   'P 1'
#
loop_
_entity.id
_entity.type
_entity.pdbx_description
1 polymer ?
#
loop_
_entity_poly.entity_id
_entity_poly.type
_entity_poly.pdbx_seq_one_letter_code
_entity_poly.pdbx_strand_id
1 'polypeptide(L)'
;MAKAANFTQGGDAQAIQRIANSYYGSYRNMFEVHGWDAPGNKMMISAPGLIVRDYGSIQRFEELHAPGELMSPMEAIYSDPPNVWLTSFYGFRPEEWGLLGFADEGRRKSFLDGSRPGVLVVVYGAGKASKDDLGQVIGIQQCSHRLGHTRQFMAPHEWDAKERDPERTGKWNFAVKATRAWRVTPESRMDVREFAPKATSSGAWQHIGARGVRLSRQEALNILNLDLQEVDVYGENPIIGSTPGTAKEILAPSKAGPVSQNPFVTRESEGPKHLYVLTLRGDADVFLGEPARGRMIVKAGFSKSPQTRCDDHNRALPRGAYRWEVLYSGVLSGFDPHPSSNHAKAGERAMQEVLCRQPAGASLGGEFFLAGPDLIDEAWQKGNLTAKDHKQ
;
A
#
# COMPACT_ATOMS: atom_id res chain seq x y z
N MET A 1 -0.36 -23.69 31.00
CA MET A 1 0.65 -24.46 30.26
C MET A 1 0.50 -24.15 28.78
N ALA A 2 1.46 -23.45 28.19
CA ALA A 2 1.41 -23.10 26.77
C ALA A 2 1.71 -24.34 25.91
N LYS A 3 0.92 -24.54 24.86
CA LYS A 3 1.03 -25.66 23.93
C LYS A 3 2.33 -25.49 23.12
N ALA A 4 3.28 -26.42 23.25
CA ALA A 4 4.49 -26.42 22.43
C ALA A 4 4.08 -26.57 20.96
N ALA A 5 4.36 -25.56 20.14
CA ALA A 5 4.16 -25.67 18.70
C ALA A 5 5.29 -26.55 18.15
N ASN A 6 4.97 -27.80 17.81
CA ASN A 6 5.92 -28.67 17.11
C ASN A 6 6.09 -28.13 15.69
N PHE A 7 7.21 -27.47 15.41
CA PHE A 7 7.58 -27.11 14.04
C PHE A 7 7.69 -28.39 13.21
N THR A 8 7.05 -28.42 12.05
CA THR A 8 7.36 -29.41 11.01
C THR A 8 8.80 -29.22 10.54
N GLN A 9 9.47 -30.28 10.07
CA GLN A 9 10.86 -30.22 9.59
C GLN A 9 11.08 -29.04 8.63
N GLY A 10 11.95 -28.09 8.99
CA GLY A 10 12.26 -26.88 8.23
C GLY A 10 11.36 -25.65 8.51
N GLY A 11 10.33 -25.78 9.34
CA GLY A 11 9.44 -24.66 9.73
C GLY A 11 10.13 -23.62 10.61
N ASP A 12 11.11 -24.04 11.41
CA ASP A 12 11.99 -23.21 12.20
C ASP A 12 12.89 -22.30 11.34
N ALA A 13 13.48 -22.85 10.28
CA ALA A 13 14.28 -22.08 9.32
C ALA A 13 13.43 -21.05 8.56
N GLN A 14 12.21 -21.43 8.16
CA GLN A 14 11.26 -20.50 7.52
C GLN A 14 10.82 -19.38 8.46
N ALA A 15 10.54 -19.70 9.73
CA ALA A 15 10.21 -18.74 10.77
C ALA A 15 11.32 -17.70 10.96
N ILE A 16 12.57 -18.17 11.13
CA ILE A 16 13.74 -17.31 11.29
C ILE A 16 13.95 -16.46 10.04
N GLN A 17 13.85 -17.05 8.84
CA GLN A 17 14.01 -16.32 7.59
C GLN A 17 12.94 -15.23 7.42
N ARG A 18 11.69 -15.57 7.74
CA ARG A 18 10.58 -14.62 7.73
C ARG A 18 10.89 -13.44 8.65
N ILE A 19 11.28 -13.68 9.90
CA ILE A 19 11.62 -12.64 10.88
C ILE A 19 12.85 -11.84 10.46
N ALA A 20 13.91 -12.51 9.99
CA ALA A 20 15.10 -11.87 9.47
C ALA A 20 14.76 -10.87 8.35
N ASN A 21 13.85 -11.24 7.44
CA ASN A 21 13.44 -10.38 6.33
C ASN A 21 12.39 -9.34 6.74
N SER A 22 11.37 -9.74 7.50
CA SER A 22 10.25 -8.87 7.86
C SER A 22 10.59 -7.91 8.99
N TYR A 23 11.31 -8.36 10.01
CA TYR A 23 11.61 -7.57 11.19
C TYR A 23 12.97 -6.87 11.10
N TYR A 24 13.98 -7.53 10.51
CA TYR A 24 15.36 -7.02 10.42
C TYR A 24 15.78 -6.58 9.01
N GLY A 25 14.97 -6.89 7.98
CA GLY A 25 15.27 -6.63 6.58
C GLY A 25 16.21 -7.63 5.90
N SER A 26 17.10 -8.30 6.65
CA SER A 26 17.91 -9.43 6.15
C SER A 26 18.54 -10.23 7.30
N TYR A 27 19.06 -11.42 7.00
CA TYR A 27 19.89 -12.19 7.93
C TYR A 27 21.13 -11.43 8.39
N ARG A 28 21.81 -10.73 7.47
CA ARG A 28 22.99 -9.95 7.79
C ARG A 28 22.67 -8.91 8.86
N ASN A 29 21.58 -8.18 8.68
CA ASN A 29 21.14 -7.17 9.64
C ASN A 29 20.74 -7.80 10.98
N MET A 30 20.05 -8.95 10.95
CA MET A 30 19.72 -9.68 12.19
C MET A 30 20.99 -10.03 12.98
N PHE A 31 22.05 -10.49 12.31
CA PHE A 31 23.34 -10.79 12.95
C PHE A 31 24.05 -9.53 13.46
N GLU A 32 24.06 -8.47 12.66
CA GLU A 32 24.63 -7.17 13.04
C GLU A 32 23.92 -6.57 14.26
N VAL A 33 22.58 -6.66 14.33
CA VAL A 33 21.77 -6.15 15.45
C VAL A 33 22.03 -6.92 16.75
N HIS A 34 22.25 -8.23 16.67
CA HIS A 34 22.50 -9.06 17.86
C HIS A 34 23.99 -9.18 18.22
N GLY A 35 24.90 -8.57 17.45
CA GLY A 35 26.34 -8.72 17.66
C GLY A 35 26.82 -10.16 17.46
N TRP A 36 26.14 -10.93 16.62
CA TRP A 36 26.49 -12.31 16.33
C TRP A 36 27.57 -12.40 15.26
N ASP A 37 28.60 -13.20 15.52
CA ASP A 37 29.66 -13.44 14.54
C ASP A 37 29.39 -14.75 13.77
N ALA A 38 29.23 -14.62 12.45
CA ALA A 38 29.25 -15.75 11.54
C ALA A 38 29.63 -15.29 10.12
N PRO A 39 30.43 -16.07 9.37
CA PRO A 39 30.67 -15.83 7.95
C PRO A 39 29.34 -15.77 7.18
N GLY A 40 29.22 -14.86 6.19
CA GLY A 40 27.96 -14.62 5.47
C GLY A 40 27.30 -15.87 4.86
N ASN A 41 28.10 -16.84 4.40
CA ASN A 41 27.62 -18.13 3.88
C ASN A 41 27.18 -19.13 4.96
N LYS A 42 27.47 -18.86 6.25
CA LYS A 42 27.10 -19.68 7.40
C LYS A 42 26.05 -19.03 8.31
N MET A 43 25.65 -17.78 8.05
CA MET A 43 24.66 -17.07 8.88
C MET A 43 23.34 -17.86 9.01
N MET A 44 22.82 -18.39 7.91
CA MET A 44 21.54 -19.13 7.92
C MET A 44 21.62 -20.43 8.73
N ILE A 45 22.77 -21.12 8.69
CA ILE A 45 23.02 -22.36 9.43
C ILE A 45 23.26 -22.08 10.92
N SER A 46 23.86 -20.92 11.24
CA SER A 46 24.24 -20.56 12.62
C SER A 46 23.11 -19.91 13.41
N ALA A 47 22.14 -19.28 12.72
CA ALA A 47 21.07 -18.49 13.34
C ALA A 47 20.23 -19.28 14.38
N PRO A 48 19.79 -20.53 14.14
CA PRO A 48 18.96 -21.25 15.12
C PRO A 48 19.64 -21.43 16.47
N GLY A 49 20.93 -21.79 16.48
CA GLY A 49 21.69 -22.00 17.72
C GLY A 49 21.90 -20.70 18.50
N LEU A 50 22.18 -19.60 17.81
CA LEU A 50 22.34 -18.27 18.41
C LEU A 50 21.02 -17.75 18.98
N ILE A 51 19.91 -17.99 18.27
CA ILE A 51 18.57 -17.64 18.72
C ILE A 51 18.19 -18.42 19.98
N VAL A 52 18.42 -19.73 20.01
CA VAL A 52 18.13 -20.55 21.21
C VAL A 52 18.97 -20.09 22.39
N ARG A 53 20.24 -19.71 22.18
CA ARG A 53 21.12 -19.19 23.23
C ARG A 53 20.58 -17.89 23.83
N ASP A 54 20.17 -16.93 23.00
CA ASP A 54 19.84 -15.57 23.46
C ASP A 54 18.36 -15.42 23.85
N TYR A 55 17.47 -16.23 23.26
CA TYR A 55 16.01 -16.14 23.43
C TYR A 55 15.39 -17.38 24.10
N GLY A 56 16.19 -18.41 24.39
CA GLY A 56 15.76 -19.67 25.03
C GLY A 56 15.04 -20.64 24.10
N SER A 57 14.34 -20.15 23.06
CA SER A 57 13.75 -20.99 22.01
C SER A 57 13.45 -20.19 20.75
N ILE A 58 13.31 -20.88 19.61
CA ILE A 58 12.86 -20.27 18.35
C ILE A 58 11.41 -19.79 18.47
N GLN A 59 10.56 -20.51 19.19
CA GLN A 59 9.18 -20.07 19.46
C GLN A 59 9.16 -18.75 20.24
N ARG A 60 9.98 -18.61 21.28
CA ARG A 60 10.09 -17.35 22.03
C ARG A 60 10.61 -16.21 21.17
N PHE A 61 11.55 -16.51 20.27
CA PHE A 61 12.00 -15.58 19.25
C PHE A 61 10.84 -15.19 18.32
N GLU A 62 10.03 -16.12 17.82
CA GLU A 62 8.85 -15.77 17.02
C GLU A 62 7.81 -14.95 17.77
N GLU A 63 7.51 -15.27 19.03
CA GLU A 63 6.56 -14.51 19.85
C GLU A 63 7.00 -13.06 20.06
N LEU A 64 8.30 -12.83 20.27
CA LEU A 64 8.87 -11.49 20.43
C LEU A 64 8.95 -10.71 19.11
N HIS A 65 8.92 -11.40 17.97
CA HIS A 65 9.00 -10.81 16.64
C HIS A 65 7.71 -10.95 15.83
N ALA A 66 6.65 -11.48 16.44
CA ALA A 66 5.32 -11.47 15.87
C ALA A 66 4.91 -10.00 15.70
N PRO A 67 4.30 -9.61 14.56
CA PRO A 67 3.73 -8.28 14.44
C PRO A 67 2.64 -8.16 15.52
N GLY A 68 3.01 -7.54 16.65
CA GLY A 68 2.06 -7.15 17.67
C GLY A 68 1.06 -6.19 17.04
N GLU A 69 -0.19 -6.27 17.46
CA GLU A 69 -1.19 -5.27 17.14
C GLU A 69 -0.62 -3.91 17.58
N LEU A 70 -0.41 -3.00 16.63
CA LEU A 70 0.14 -1.69 16.95
C LEU A 70 -0.85 -0.97 17.84
N MET A 71 -0.38 -0.54 19.01
CA MET A 71 -1.17 0.30 19.91
C MET A 71 -1.76 1.47 19.14
N SER A 72 -3.08 1.66 19.23
CA SER A 72 -3.72 2.80 18.56
C SER A 72 -3.20 4.13 19.14
N PRO A 73 -3.22 5.25 18.40
CA PRO A 73 -2.75 6.53 18.93
C PRO A 73 -3.43 6.94 20.24
N MET A 74 -4.74 6.73 20.37
CA MET A 74 -5.47 7.01 21.60
C MET A 74 -5.03 6.10 22.75
N GLU A 75 -4.83 4.81 22.49
CA GLU A 75 -4.33 3.88 23.49
C GLU A 75 -2.91 4.28 23.97
N ALA A 76 -2.04 4.74 23.06
CA ALA A 76 -0.72 5.24 23.41
C ALA A 76 -0.78 6.44 24.36
N ILE A 77 -1.67 7.41 24.08
CA ILE A 77 -1.88 8.60 24.91
C ILE A 77 -2.45 8.25 26.29
N TYR A 78 -3.46 7.37 26.34
CA TYR A 78 -4.18 7.08 27.58
C TYR A 78 -3.57 5.97 28.44
N SER A 79 -2.62 5.20 27.91
CA SER A 79 -1.91 4.16 28.67
C SER A 79 -1.19 4.72 29.90
N ASP A 80 -0.97 3.87 30.90
CA ASP A 80 -0.24 4.20 32.12
C ASP A 80 0.92 3.21 32.35
N PRO A 81 2.19 3.64 32.24
CA PRO A 81 2.61 4.96 31.76
C PRO A 81 2.29 5.15 30.26
N PRO A 82 2.12 6.41 29.80
CA PRO A 82 1.81 6.68 28.39
C PRO A 82 2.94 6.19 27.49
N ASN A 83 2.58 5.63 26.35
CA ASN A 83 3.50 5.19 25.31
C ASN A 83 3.78 6.34 24.32
N VAL A 84 4.19 7.48 24.88
CA VAL A 84 4.41 8.73 24.15
C VAL A 84 5.77 9.30 24.52
N TRP A 85 6.56 9.64 23.52
CA TRP A 85 7.93 10.12 23.64
C TRP A 85 8.08 11.47 22.95
N LEU A 86 9.03 12.28 23.43
CA LEU A 86 9.43 13.55 22.84
C LEU A 86 10.85 13.45 22.30
N THR A 87 11.08 13.93 21.09
CA THR A 87 12.42 14.10 20.48
C THR A 87 12.47 15.37 19.62
N SER A 88 13.63 15.67 19.06
CA SER A 88 13.87 16.87 18.25
C SER A 88 14.41 16.54 16.88
N PHE A 89 13.89 17.17 15.82
CA PHE A 89 14.45 17.09 14.46
C PHE A 89 14.77 18.49 13.91
N TYR A 90 15.56 18.53 12.83
CA TYR A 90 15.82 19.75 12.05
C TYR A 90 14.69 20.06 11.07
N GLY A 91 13.74 19.14 10.90
CA GLY A 91 12.58 19.28 10.04
C GLY A 91 11.72 18.02 10.16
N PHE A 92 10.46 18.11 9.76
CA PHE A 92 9.52 16.99 9.84
C PHE A 92 8.98 16.65 8.45
N ARG A 93 9.70 15.73 7.78
CA ARG A 93 9.43 15.26 6.41
C ARG A 93 9.25 13.73 6.38
N PRO A 94 8.23 13.18 7.05
CA PRO A 94 8.01 11.73 7.13
C PRO A 94 7.83 11.07 5.75
N GLU A 95 7.38 11.82 4.75
CA GLU A 95 7.22 11.37 3.36
C GLU A 95 8.54 10.97 2.68
N GLU A 96 9.67 11.43 3.25
CA GLU A 96 11.01 11.07 2.81
C GLU A 96 11.83 10.36 3.91
N TRP A 97 11.53 10.66 5.17
CA TRP A 97 12.17 10.11 6.37
C TRP A 97 11.17 9.26 7.17
N GLY A 98 10.82 8.08 6.66
CA GLY A 98 9.83 7.17 7.24
C GLY A 98 10.31 6.41 8.49
N LEU A 99 11.08 7.08 9.36
CA LEU A 99 11.79 6.45 10.48
C LEU A 99 12.07 7.40 11.64
N LEU A 100 12.27 6.81 12.82
CA LEU A 100 13.01 7.40 13.93
C LEU A 100 14.46 6.88 13.91
N GLY A 101 15.43 7.79 13.77
CA GLY A 101 16.85 7.47 13.61
C GLY A 101 17.67 7.69 14.88
N PHE A 102 18.61 6.78 15.13
CA PHE A 102 19.48 6.78 16.32
C PHE A 102 20.94 6.71 15.90
N ALA A 103 21.79 7.48 16.61
CA ALA A 103 23.22 7.57 16.33
C ALA A 103 23.96 6.25 16.61
N ASP A 104 23.47 5.46 17.58
CA ASP A 104 24.05 4.18 17.97
C ASP A 104 22.95 3.20 18.41
N GLU A 105 23.27 1.90 18.36
CA GLU A 105 22.36 0.81 18.72
C GLU A 105 21.91 0.87 20.19
N GLY A 106 22.80 1.31 21.10
CA GLY A 106 22.48 1.41 22.52
C GLY A 106 21.34 2.39 22.80
N ARG A 107 21.32 3.53 22.11
CA ARG A 107 20.21 4.49 22.18
C ARG A 107 18.92 3.92 21.59
N ARG A 108 19.01 3.23 20.45
CA ARG A 108 17.84 2.56 19.86
C ARG A 108 17.26 1.52 20.81
N LYS A 109 18.11 0.68 21.39
CA LYS A 109 17.72 -0.34 22.38
C LYS A 109 17.07 0.28 23.60
N SER A 110 17.65 1.33 24.18
CA SER A 110 17.06 2.04 25.33
C SER A 110 15.67 2.62 25.02
N PHE A 111 15.44 3.10 23.79
CA PHE A 111 14.11 3.56 23.37
C PHE A 111 13.14 2.39 23.28
N LEU A 112 13.53 1.27 22.66
CA LEU A 112 12.69 0.08 22.51
C LEU A 112 12.34 -0.55 23.86
N ASP A 113 13.30 -0.66 24.78
CA ASP A 113 13.10 -1.20 26.12
C ASP A 113 12.14 -0.32 26.95
N GLY A 114 12.06 0.98 26.64
CA GLY A 114 11.19 1.94 27.31
C GLY A 114 9.84 2.20 26.63
N SER A 115 9.57 1.59 25.48
CA SER A 115 8.37 1.82 24.67
C SER A 115 7.73 0.50 24.20
N ARG A 116 6.59 0.60 23.52
CA ARG A 116 5.88 -0.56 22.94
C ARG A 116 5.48 -0.28 21.49
N PRO A 117 5.30 -1.31 20.63
CA PRO A 117 4.81 -1.12 19.27
C PRO A 117 3.55 -0.23 19.22
N GLY A 118 3.55 0.74 18.32
CA GLY A 118 2.53 1.80 18.26
C GLY A 118 2.84 3.03 19.11
N VAL A 119 4.07 3.14 19.64
CA VAL A 119 4.57 4.33 20.35
C VAL A 119 4.40 5.58 19.50
N LEU A 120 3.89 6.65 20.11
CA LEU A 120 3.84 7.98 19.51
C LEU A 120 5.10 8.75 19.87
N VAL A 121 5.71 9.37 18.87
CA VAL A 121 6.89 10.20 19.04
C VAL A 121 6.56 11.60 18.56
N VAL A 122 6.43 12.50 19.52
CA VAL A 122 6.24 13.94 19.32
C VAL A 122 7.59 14.55 18.95
N VAL A 123 7.60 15.36 17.90
CA VAL A 123 8.79 15.99 17.35
C VAL A 123 8.64 17.50 17.47
N TYR A 124 9.64 18.14 18.08
CA TYR A 124 9.80 19.59 18.02
C TYR A 124 10.98 20.01 17.14
N GLY A 125 10.92 21.22 16.57
CA GLY A 125 11.99 21.76 15.75
C GLY A 125 13.18 22.23 16.60
N ALA A 126 14.38 21.79 16.27
CA ALA A 126 15.62 22.20 16.94
C ALA A 126 16.77 22.47 15.96
N GLY A 127 17.84 23.10 16.43
CA GLY A 127 19.07 23.27 15.67
C GLY A 127 18.86 24.03 14.36
N LYS A 128 18.97 23.32 13.23
CA LYS A 128 18.83 23.87 11.87
C LYS A 128 17.37 23.94 11.37
N ALA A 129 16.39 23.78 12.27
CA ALA A 129 14.98 23.96 11.93
C ALA A 129 14.69 25.36 11.36
N SER A 130 13.62 25.46 10.56
CA SER A 130 13.15 26.75 10.07
C SER A 130 12.79 27.67 11.24
N LYS A 131 12.79 28.99 11.02
CA LYS A 131 12.49 29.96 12.09
C LYS A 131 11.12 29.72 12.72
N ASP A 132 10.15 29.28 11.92
CA ASP A 132 8.77 29.05 12.35
C ASP A 132 8.59 27.69 13.05
N ASP A 133 9.53 26.76 12.85
CA ASP A 133 9.54 25.44 13.49
C ASP A 133 10.34 25.41 14.79
N LEU A 134 11.30 26.34 14.95
CA LEU A 134 12.26 26.30 16.04
C LEU A 134 11.57 26.45 17.40
N GLY A 135 11.75 25.44 18.26
CA GLY A 135 11.11 25.38 19.58
C GLY A 135 9.65 24.94 19.56
N GLN A 136 9.03 24.79 18.39
CA GLN A 136 7.63 24.41 18.23
C GLN A 136 7.48 22.90 18.06
N VAL A 137 6.38 22.34 18.56
CA VAL A 137 5.94 20.99 18.19
C VAL A 137 5.44 21.00 16.75
N ILE A 138 6.12 20.26 15.87
CA ILE A 138 5.91 20.31 14.41
C ILE A 138 5.28 19.04 13.85
N GLY A 139 5.34 17.92 14.58
CA GLY A 139 4.75 16.69 14.11
C GLY A 139 4.76 15.57 15.14
N ILE A 140 4.06 14.51 14.79
CA ILE A 140 3.92 13.29 15.58
C ILE A 140 4.07 12.11 14.63
N GLN A 141 4.83 11.08 15.01
CA GLN A 141 4.93 9.84 14.25
C GLN A 141 4.59 8.63 15.12
N GLN A 142 3.95 7.63 14.53
CA GLN A 142 3.67 6.34 15.17
C GLN A 142 4.68 5.30 14.69
N CYS A 143 5.44 4.71 15.62
CA CYS A 143 6.52 3.77 15.31
C CYS A 143 6.14 2.31 15.62
N SER A 144 6.57 1.40 14.77
CA SER A 144 6.18 -0.03 14.81
C SER A 144 7.09 -0.94 15.61
N HIS A 145 8.24 -0.46 16.06
CA HIS A 145 9.36 -1.28 16.58
C HIS A 145 10.05 -2.18 15.53
N ARG A 146 9.61 -2.18 14.27
CA ARG A 146 10.36 -2.82 13.19
C ARG A 146 11.70 -2.11 13.02
N LEU A 147 12.79 -2.87 13.08
CA LEU A 147 14.15 -2.36 13.07
C LEU A 147 14.73 -2.40 11.66
N GLY A 148 15.67 -1.52 11.40
CA GLY A 148 16.37 -1.54 10.12
C GLY A 148 17.49 -0.53 10.08
N HIS A 149 18.16 -0.51 8.93
CA HIS A 149 19.11 0.53 8.61
C HIS A 149 18.36 1.72 8.00
N THR A 150 18.78 2.94 8.30
CA THR A 150 18.13 4.18 7.86
C THR A 150 17.86 4.25 6.36
N ARG A 151 18.79 3.75 5.54
CA ARG A 151 18.63 3.64 4.08
C ARG A 151 17.36 2.87 3.64
N GLN A 152 16.85 1.95 4.45
CA GLN A 152 15.69 1.13 4.11
C GLN A 152 14.37 1.87 4.27
N PHE A 153 14.34 2.88 5.13
CA PHE A 153 13.13 3.63 5.49
C PHE A 153 13.24 5.10 5.07
N MET A 154 14.18 5.42 4.18
CA MET A 154 14.44 6.76 3.67
C MET A 154 14.35 6.78 2.16
N ALA A 155 13.82 7.87 1.60
CA ALA A 155 13.79 8.09 0.17
C ALA A 155 15.22 8.07 -0.41
N PRO A 156 15.46 7.44 -1.59
CA PRO A 156 16.81 7.27 -2.12
C PRO A 156 17.55 8.60 -2.32
N HIS A 157 16.86 9.64 -2.79
CA HIS A 157 17.46 10.96 -3.00
C HIS A 157 17.87 11.64 -1.69
N GLU A 158 17.11 11.46 -0.61
CA GLU A 158 17.47 11.98 0.73
C GLU A 158 18.64 11.20 1.32
N TRP A 159 18.70 9.89 1.09
CA TRP A 159 19.85 9.07 1.48
C TRP A 159 21.14 9.56 0.80
N ASP A 160 21.07 9.77 -0.52
CA ASP A 160 22.21 10.28 -1.29
C ASP A 160 22.59 11.72 -0.90
N ALA A 161 21.62 12.55 -0.51
CA ALA A 161 21.89 13.89 0.03
C ALA A 161 22.56 13.82 1.40
N LYS A 162 22.08 12.95 2.31
CA LYS A 162 22.66 12.72 3.64
C LYS A 162 24.11 12.24 3.56
N GLU A 163 24.42 11.28 2.68
CA GLU A 163 25.77 10.71 2.59
C GLU A 163 26.78 11.66 1.96
N ARG A 164 26.33 12.63 1.13
CA ARG A 164 27.17 13.71 0.59
C ARG A 164 27.47 14.83 1.58
N ASP A 165 26.66 14.97 2.62
CA ASP A 165 26.86 15.99 3.66
C ASP A 165 27.84 15.48 4.74
N PRO A 166 29.05 16.05 4.87
CA PRO A 166 30.04 15.61 5.85
C PRO A 166 29.55 15.68 7.31
N GLU A 167 28.57 16.53 7.62
CA GLU A 167 28.01 16.63 8.97
C GLU A 167 26.96 15.55 9.28
N ARG A 168 26.40 14.90 8.26
CA ARG A 168 25.30 13.92 8.39
C ARG A 168 25.69 12.51 7.94
N THR A 169 26.74 12.38 7.13
CA THR A 169 27.26 11.11 6.66
C THR A 169 27.57 10.16 7.82
N GLY A 170 27.15 8.90 7.70
CA GLY A 170 27.33 7.89 8.74
C GLY A 170 26.53 8.10 10.05
N LYS A 171 25.75 9.18 10.19
CA LYS A 171 24.95 9.45 11.40
C LYS A 171 23.55 8.88 11.29
N TRP A 172 22.96 8.58 12.46
CA TRP A 172 21.59 8.11 12.61
C TRP A 172 21.26 6.89 11.76
N ASN A 173 22.17 5.92 11.66
CA ASN A 173 22.01 4.76 10.77
C ASN A 173 21.14 3.64 11.37
N PHE A 174 20.88 3.67 12.67
CA PHE A 174 20.03 2.72 13.37
C PHE A 174 18.61 3.25 13.40
N ALA A 175 17.68 2.59 12.72
CA ALA A 175 16.32 3.10 12.55
C ALA A 175 15.26 2.21 13.18
N VAL A 176 14.16 2.85 13.59
CA VAL A 176 12.87 2.23 13.89
C VAL A 176 11.86 2.76 12.89
N LYS A 177 11.12 1.87 12.21
CA LYS A 177 10.18 2.23 11.14
C LYS A 177 8.98 3.02 11.69
N ALA A 178 8.71 4.19 11.10
CA ALA A 178 7.46 4.92 11.26
C ALA A 178 6.38 4.32 10.35
N THR A 179 5.13 4.31 10.80
CA THR A 179 3.99 3.70 10.09
C THR A 179 2.88 4.70 9.77
N ARG A 180 2.73 5.72 10.60
CA ARG A 180 1.82 6.85 10.39
C ARG A 180 2.50 8.11 10.90
N ALA A 181 2.15 9.27 10.33
CA ALA A 181 2.67 10.54 10.78
C ALA A 181 1.63 11.65 10.60
N TRP A 182 1.70 12.64 11.46
CA TRP A 182 0.84 13.81 11.46
C TRP A 182 1.68 15.07 11.59
N ARG A 183 1.44 16.05 10.73
CA ARG A 183 1.96 17.41 10.90
C ARG A 183 1.03 18.20 11.80
N VAL A 184 1.61 19.03 12.65
CA VAL A 184 0.86 20.05 13.40
C VAL A 184 0.63 21.24 12.48
N THR A 185 -0.61 21.71 12.39
CA THR A 185 -0.93 22.91 11.59
C THR A 185 -0.18 24.12 12.15
N PRO A 186 0.30 25.07 11.30
CA PRO A 186 1.02 26.25 11.77
C PRO A 186 0.29 27.03 12.86
N GLU A 187 -1.04 27.12 12.77
CA GLU A 187 -1.90 27.88 13.66
C GLU A 187 -2.05 27.24 15.05
N SER A 188 -1.90 25.92 15.14
CA SER A 188 -2.02 25.16 16.38
C SER A 188 -0.68 24.74 16.98
N ARG A 189 0.45 25.27 16.46
CA ARG A 189 1.77 24.96 17.00
C ARG A 189 1.90 25.44 18.45
N MET A 190 2.52 24.61 19.26
CA MET A 190 2.74 24.87 20.68
C MET A 190 4.25 24.86 20.96
N ASP A 191 4.71 25.79 21.80
CA ASP A 191 6.10 25.79 22.27
C ASP A 191 6.36 24.49 23.05
N VAL A 192 7.51 23.85 22.83
CA VAL A 192 7.84 22.57 23.44
C VAL A 192 7.87 22.63 24.97
N ARG A 193 8.17 23.79 25.57
CA ARG A 193 8.16 23.98 27.03
C ARG A 193 6.74 24.10 27.59
N GLU A 194 5.82 24.64 26.80
CA GLU A 194 4.39 24.64 27.13
C GLU A 194 3.79 23.24 26.95
N PHE A 195 4.17 22.56 25.86
CA PHE A 195 3.69 21.22 25.54
C PHE A 195 4.21 20.15 26.52
N ALA A 196 5.48 20.21 26.90
CA ALA A 196 6.11 19.21 27.77
C ALA A 196 7.00 19.85 28.86
N PRO A 197 6.40 20.57 29.83
CA PRO A 197 7.14 21.32 30.84
C PRO A 197 8.00 20.45 31.77
N LYS A 198 7.59 19.20 32.06
CA LYS A 198 8.37 18.29 32.91
C LYS A 198 9.48 17.62 32.11
N ALA A 199 9.21 17.21 30.87
CA ALA A 199 10.21 16.61 30.00
C ALA A 199 11.34 17.60 29.65
N THR A 200 11.02 18.89 29.58
CA THR A 200 11.96 19.97 29.26
C THR A 200 12.55 20.68 30.47
N SER A 201 12.10 20.37 31.70
CA SER A 201 12.46 21.12 32.91
C SER A 201 13.96 21.14 33.21
N SER A 202 14.67 20.06 32.88
CA SER A 202 16.11 19.93 33.12
C SER A 202 16.97 20.74 32.15
N GLY A 203 16.38 21.24 31.05
CA GLY A 203 17.13 21.87 29.97
C GLY A 203 18.10 20.93 29.24
N ALA A 204 17.97 19.61 29.41
CA ALA A 204 18.83 18.61 28.79
C ALA A 204 18.50 18.37 27.31
N TRP A 205 18.47 19.44 26.51
CA TRP A 205 18.03 19.45 25.10
C TRP A 205 18.78 18.45 24.22
N GLN A 206 20.10 18.32 24.43
CA GLN A 206 20.92 17.34 23.72
C GLN A 206 20.50 15.89 24.04
N HIS A 207 20.10 15.62 25.29
CA HIS A 207 19.61 14.30 25.68
C HIS A 207 18.27 13.99 25.02
N ILE A 208 17.35 14.96 25.01
CA ILE A 208 16.04 14.83 24.36
C ILE A 208 16.22 14.51 22.88
N GLY A 209 17.05 15.26 22.14
CA GLY A 209 17.29 14.98 20.72
C GLY A 209 18.04 13.67 20.45
N ALA A 210 18.92 13.26 21.35
CA ALA A 210 19.75 12.07 21.16
C ALA A 210 19.03 10.74 21.47
N ARG A 211 18.20 10.73 22.52
CA ARG A 211 17.62 9.51 23.10
C ARG A 211 16.10 9.53 23.15
N GLY A 212 15.50 10.70 22.99
CA GLY A 212 14.12 10.95 23.36
C GLY A 212 13.91 10.94 24.88
N VAL A 213 12.73 11.36 25.30
CA VAL A 213 12.27 11.27 26.69
C VAL A 213 10.80 10.88 26.70
N ARG A 214 10.42 9.96 27.59
CA ARG A 214 9.02 9.58 27.77
C ARG A 214 8.25 10.72 28.42
N LEU A 215 7.11 11.06 27.86
CA LEU A 215 6.22 12.10 28.41
C LEU A 215 5.47 11.57 29.64
N SER A 216 5.13 12.48 30.55
CA SER A 216 4.15 12.18 31.60
C SER A 216 2.73 12.14 31.02
N ARG A 217 1.78 11.56 31.77
CA ARG A 217 0.38 11.48 31.34
C ARG A 217 -0.21 12.84 30.96
N GLN A 218 0.08 13.88 31.73
CA GLN A 218 -0.42 15.23 31.44
C GLN A 218 0.16 15.80 30.15
N GLU A 219 1.45 15.57 29.88
CA GLU A 219 2.12 16.05 28.67
C GLU A 219 1.68 15.26 27.44
N ALA A 220 1.44 13.95 27.58
CA ALA A 220 0.88 13.14 26.50
C ALA A 220 -0.54 13.61 26.10
N LEU A 221 -1.36 14.02 27.08
CA LEU A 221 -2.69 14.58 26.82
C LEU A 221 -2.64 15.91 26.04
N ASN A 222 -1.53 16.66 26.09
CA ASN A 222 -1.40 17.90 25.33
C ASN A 222 -1.41 17.69 23.82
N ILE A 223 -1.15 16.46 23.34
CA ILE A 223 -1.37 16.09 21.92
C ILE A 223 -2.81 16.42 21.49
N LEU A 224 -3.79 16.20 22.38
CA LEU A 224 -5.21 16.37 22.08
C LEU A 224 -5.65 17.84 21.94
N ASN A 225 -4.74 18.78 22.20
CA ASN A 225 -4.95 20.22 22.03
C ASN A 225 -4.38 20.75 20.71
N LEU A 226 -3.77 19.89 19.88
CA LEU A 226 -3.21 20.25 18.59
C LEU A 226 -4.23 20.00 17.48
N ASP A 227 -4.11 20.76 16.39
CA ASP A 227 -4.71 20.42 15.11
C ASP A 227 -3.67 19.72 14.24
N LEU A 228 -4.06 18.56 13.72
CA LEU A 228 -3.20 17.64 13.01
C LEU A 228 -3.64 17.51 11.56
N GLN A 229 -2.72 17.13 10.69
CA GLN A 229 -3.01 16.63 9.37
C GLN A 229 -2.19 15.36 9.17
N GLU A 230 -2.84 14.24 8.84
CA GLU A 230 -2.12 13.01 8.52
C GLU A 230 -1.36 13.18 7.20
N VAL A 231 -0.10 12.77 7.18
CA VAL A 231 0.81 12.97 6.04
C VAL A 231 1.48 11.66 5.67
N ASP A 232 1.90 11.56 4.41
CA ASP A 232 2.54 10.37 3.89
C ASP A 232 3.79 10.00 4.70
N VAL A 233 4.03 8.69 4.81
CA VAL A 233 5.24 8.13 5.40
C VAL A 233 5.96 7.34 4.33
N TYR A 234 7.26 7.59 4.16
CA TYR A 234 8.05 6.85 3.17
C TYR A 234 7.98 5.33 3.44
N GLY A 235 7.65 4.57 2.40
CA GLY A 235 7.53 3.11 2.50
C GLY A 235 6.21 2.61 3.08
N GLU A 236 5.22 3.49 3.23
CA GLU A 236 3.82 3.17 3.52
C GLU A 236 2.91 3.52 2.34
N ASN A 237 1.64 3.13 2.41
CA ASN A 237 0.65 3.49 1.40
C ASN A 237 0.38 5.01 1.44
N PRO A 238 0.36 5.71 0.29
CA PRO A 238 0.02 7.13 0.25
C PRO A 238 -1.39 7.41 0.79
N ILE A 239 -1.55 8.54 1.47
CA ILE A 239 -2.81 9.01 2.00
C ILE A 239 -3.52 9.85 0.94
N ILE A 240 -4.78 9.48 0.65
CA ILE A 240 -5.61 10.19 -0.32
C ILE A 240 -6.58 11.10 0.44
N GLY A 241 -6.44 12.42 0.28
CA GLY A 241 -7.44 13.40 0.74
C GLY A 241 -7.42 13.74 2.23
N SER A 242 -6.24 13.77 2.87
CA SER A 242 -6.10 14.16 4.28
C SER A 242 -6.45 15.63 4.52
N THR A 243 -7.48 15.89 5.34
CA THR A 243 -7.88 17.23 5.77
C THR A 243 -7.41 17.47 7.21
N PRO A 244 -6.90 18.67 7.55
CA PRO A 244 -6.58 19.01 8.93
C PRO A 244 -7.82 18.96 9.83
N GLY A 245 -7.60 18.67 11.12
CA GLY A 245 -8.66 18.61 12.11
C GLY A 245 -8.09 18.43 13.51
N THR A 246 -8.96 18.36 14.52
CA THR A 246 -8.49 18.25 15.91
C THR A 246 -7.82 16.90 16.13
N ALA A 247 -6.76 16.87 16.95
CA ALA A 247 -6.06 15.63 17.28
C ALA A 247 -7.00 14.57 17.86
N LYS A 248 -8.05 14.96 18.61
CA LYS A 248 -9.04 14.02 19.15
C LYS A 248 -9.79 13.27 18.06
N GLU A 249 -10.14 13.94 16.97
CA GLU A 249 -10.88 13.36 15.85
C GLU A 249 -9.95 12.51 14.97
N ILE A 250 -8.77 13.03 14.65
CA ILE A 250 -7.81 12.39 13.75
C ILE A 250 -7.18 11.15 14.36
N LEU A 251 -6.89 11.18 15.67
CA LEU A 251 -6.24 10.08 16.37
C LEU A 251 -7.22 9.04 16.90
N ALA A 252 -8.53 9.36 16.95
CA ALA A 252 -9.56 8.41 17.35
C ALA A 252 -9.52 7.16 16.47
N PRO A 253 -9.80 5.97 17.03
CA PRO A 253 -9.99 4.77 16.23
C PRO A 253 -11.16 5.03 15.28
N SER A 254 -10.90 5.06 13.96
CA SER A 254 -11.98 5.24 12.99
C SER A 254 -12.93 4.05 13.09
N LYS A 255 -14.20 4.32 13.42
CA LYS A 255 -15.29 3.40 13.08
C LYS A 255 -15.33 3.31 11.56
N ALA A 256 -15.27 2.09 11.02
CA ALA A 256 -15.39 1.72 9.60
C ALA A 256 -14.91 2.83 8.64
N GLY A 257 -13.64 2.74 8.23
CA GLY A 257 -13.05 3.70 7.29
C GLY A 257 -13.92 3.93 6.05
N PRO A 258 -13.88 5.13 5.44
CA PRO A 258 -14.70 5.46 4.28
C PRO A 258 -14.49 4.40 3.20
N VAL A 259 -15.56 3.68 2.86
CA VAL A 259 -15.61 2.87 1.65
C VAL A 259 -15.27 3.79 0.49
N SER A 260 -14.25 3.44 -0.30
CA SER A 260 -13.76 4.23 -1.43
C SER A 260 -14.92 4.84 -2.22
N GLN A 261 -15.12 6.15 -2.09
CA GLN A 261 -16.12 6.88 -2.90
C GLN A 261 -15.55 7.22 -4.29
N ASN A 262 -14.24 7.03 -4.50
CA ASN A 262 -13.58 7.24 -5.78
C ASN A 262 -13.39 5.90 -6.51
N PRO A 263 -13.65 5.85 -7.82
CA PRO A 263 -13.41 4.65 -8.61
C PRO A 263 -11.91 4.35 -8.65
N PHE A 264 -11.55 3.08 -8.45
CA PHE A 264 -10.24 2.54 -8.78
C PHE A 264 -10.07 2.57 -10.30
N VAL A 265 -9.37 3.57 -10.84
CA VAL A 265 -9.14 3.69 -12.29
C VAL A 265 -7.78 3.08 -12.63
N THR A 266 -7.78 1.80 -12.96
CA THR A 266 -6.70 1.20 -13.76
C THR A 266 -6.84 1.65 -15.21
N ARG A 267 -5.90 2.43 -15.72
CA ARG A 267 -5.71 2.52 -17.17
C ARG A 267 -4.99 1.27 -17.63
N GLU A 268 -5.67 0.43 -18.41
CA GLU A 268 -5.00 -0.65 -19.14
C GLU A 268 -3.83 -0.07 -19.94
N SER A 269 -2.68 -0.75 -19.95
CA SER A 269 -1.57 -0.41 -20.82
C SER A 269 -2.08 -0.28 -22.26
N GLU A 270 -1.94 0.91 -22.85
CA GLU A 270 -2.35 1.14 -24.24
C GLU A 270 -1.49 0.26 -25.15
N GLY A 271 -2.15 -0.64 -25.87
CA GLY A 271 -1.55 -1.61 -26.75
C GLY A 271 -2.57 -2.09 -27.77
N PRO A 272 -2.15 -2.85 -28.79
CA PRO A 272 -3.02 -3.22 -29.90
C PRO A 272 -4.29 -3.93 -29.43
N LYS A 273 -5.43 -3.61 -30.05
CA LYS A 273 -6.75 -4.12 -29.69
C LYS A 273 -7.37 -4.86 -30.88
N HIS A 274 -7.95 -6.02 -30.62
CA HIS A 274 -8.72 -6.78 -31.59
C HIS A 274 -10.20 -6.47 -31.41
N LEU A 275 -10.90 -6.19 -32.52
CA LEU A 275 -12.36 -6.31 -32.56
C LEU A 275 -12.75 -7.78 -32.46
N TYR A 276 -13.91 -8.07 -31.89
CA TYR A 276 -14.49 -9.39 -31.85
C TYR A 276 -16.01 -9.38 -31.95
N VAL A 277 -16.56 -10.52 -32.37
CA VAL A 277 -17.98 -10.87 -32.20
C VAL A 277 -18.04 -12.18 -31.43
N LEU A 278 -18.74 -12.18 -30.28
CA LEU A 278 -19.09 -13.39 -29.56
C LEU A 278 -20.52 -13.81 -29.94
N THR A 279 -20.76 -15.11 -29.99
CA THR A 279 -22.09 -15.69 -30.18
C THR A 279 -22.47 -16.54 -28.98
N LEU A 280 -23.73 -16.46 -28.53
CA LEU A 280 -24.24 -17.31 -27.46
C LEU A 280 -24.73 -18.63 -28.07
N ARG A 281 -24.09 -19.73 -27.68
CA ARG A 281 -24.58 -21.09 -27.96
C ARG A 281 -25.58 -21.52 -26.90
N GLY A 282 -26.59 -22.25 -27.35
CA GLY A 282 -27.73 -22.71 -26.56
C GLY A 282 -29.03 -22.46 -27.34
N ASP A 283 -30.17 -22.76 -26.72
CA ASP A 283 -31.47 -22.49 -27.32
C ASP A 283 -31.83 -21.00 -27.16
N ALA A 284 -31.70 -20.26 -28.26
CA ALA A 284 -31.97 -18.81 -28.30
C ALA A 284 -33.45 -18.48 -28.11
N ASP A 285 -34.36 -19.35 -28.55
CA ASP A 285 -35.80 -19.15 -28.40
C ASP A 285 -36.17 -19.21 -26.91
N VAL A 286 -35.62 -20.20 -26.20
CA VAL A 286 -35.78 -20.33 -24.74
C VAL A 286 -35.12 -19.16 -23.99
N PHE A 287 -33.96 -18.70 -24.45
CA PHE A 287 -33.25 -17.59 -23.80
C PHE A 287 -34.03 -16.27 -23.90
N LEU A 288 -34.63 -15.99 -25.06
CA LEU A 288 -35.39 -14.76 -25.32
C LEU A 288 -36.83 -14.84 -24.79
N GLY A 289 -37.37 -16.05 -24.61
CA GLY A 289 -38.79 -16.26 -24.33
C GLY A 289 -39.68 -16.06 -25.57
N GLU A 290 -39.09 -15.89 -26.74
CA GLU A 290 -39.77 -15.72 -28.03
C GLU A 290 -38.91 -16.30 -29.18
N PRO A 291 -39.51 -16.65 -30.34
CA PRO A 291 -38.75 -17.22 -31.44
C PRO A 291 -37.69 -16.26 -31.98
N ALA A 292 -36.42 -16.69 -31.98
CA ALA A 292 -35.29 -15.97 -32.55
C ALA A 292 -35.38 -15.87 -34.08
N ARG A 293 -36.15 -16.78 -34.72
CA ARG A 293 -36.40 -16.82 -36.18
C ARG A 293 -35.10 -16.87 -37.00
N GLY A 294 -34.18 -17.75 -36.60
CA GLY A 294 -32.89 -17.94 -37.28
C GLY A 294 -31.86 -16.84 -37.03
N ARG A 295 -32.17 -15.86 -36.16
CA ARG A 295 -31.21 -14.85 -35.68
C ARG A 295 -30.41 -15.40 -34.50
N MET A 296 -29.22 -14.87 -34.31
CA MET A 296 -28.28 -15.27 -33.27
C MET A 296 -28.14 -14.16 -32.24
N ILE A 297 -27.95 -14.55 -30.98
CA ILE A 297 -27.60 -13.62 -29.90
C ILE A 297 -26.10 -13.40 -29.95
N VAL A 298 -25.68 -12.17 -30.17
CA VAL A 298 -24.28 -11.79 -30.33
C VAL A 298 -23.89 -10.61 -29.45
N LYS A 299 -22.59 -10.52 -29.17
CA LYS A 299 -21.95 -9.36 -28.55
C LYS A 299 -20.79 -8.91 -29.42
N ALA A 300 -20.80 -7.66 -29.84
CA ALA A 300 -19.69 -7.03 -30.52
C ALA A 300 -18.85 -6.22 -29.52
N GLY A 301 -17.53 -6.31 -29.59
CA GLY A 301 -16.66 -5.48 -28.77
C GLY A 301 -15.19 -5.50 -29.15
N PHE A 302 -14.32 -4.96 -28.28
CA PHE A 302 -12.88 -5.02 -28.47
C PHE A 302 -12.10 -5.42 -27.22
N SER A 303 -10.93 -6.04 -27.40
CA SER A 303 -10.05 -6.48 -26.31
C SER A 303 -8.62 -6.69 -26.80
N LYS A 304 -7.65 -6.66 -25.88
CA LYS A 304 -6.29 -7.18 -26.17
C LYS A 304 -6.31 -8.71 -26.38
N SER A 305 -7.20 -9.41 -25.70
CA SER A 305 -7.38 -10.86 -25.80
C SER A 305 -8.87 -11.19 -25.86
N PRO A 306 -9.46 -11.34 -27.06
CA PRO A 306 -10.86 -11.73 -27.22
C PRO A 306 -11.19 -13.10 -26.61
N GLN A 307 -10.27 -14.07 -26.66
CA GLN A 307 -10.47 -15.37 -26.03
C GLN A 307 -10.60 -15.25 -24.51
N THR A 308 -9.69 -14.51 -23.85
CA THR A 308 -9.78 -14.28 -22.40
C THR A 308 -11.08 -13.57 -22.04
N ARG A 309 -11.53 -12.60 -22.85
CA ARG A 309 -12.81 -11.91 -22.64
C ARG A 309 -14.01 -12.85 -22.79
N CYS A 310 -13.97 -13.77 -23.75
CA CYS A 310 -14.98 -14.82 -23.92
C CYS A 310 -15.02 -15.75 -22.69
N ASP A 311 -13.85 -16.16 -22.19
CA ASP A 311 -13.74 -16.98 -20.98
C ASP A 311 -14.28 -16.24 -19.75
N ASP A 312 -14.01 -14.94 -19.62
CA ASP A 312 -14.52 -14.10 -18.54
C ASP A 312 -16.07 -14.04 -18.57
N HIS A 313 -16.68 -13.88 -19.75
CA HIS A 313 -18.14 -13.94 -19.90
C HIS A 313 -18.70 -15.30 -19.50
N ASN A 314 -18.01 -16.39 -19.86
CA ASN A 314 -18.42 -17.74 -19.48
C ASN A 314 -18.29 -18.00 -17.98
N ARG A 315 -17.34 -17.38 -17.26
CA ARG A 315 -17.24 -17.49 -15.80
C ARG A 315 -18.41 -16.85 -15.06
N ALA A 316 -19.07 -15.87 -15.68
CA ALA A 316 -20.25 -15.22 -15.11
C ALA A 316 -21.55 -16.01 -15.35
N LEU A 317 -21.54 -16.97 -16.28
CA LEU A 317 -22.70 -17.83 -16.53
C LEU A 317 -22.71 -19.02 -15.57
N PRO A 318 -23.89 -19.45 -15.08
CA PRO A 318 -24.03 -20.74 -14.43
C PRO A 318 -23.57 -21.87 -15.37
N ARG A 319 -22.92 -22.90 -14.83
CA ARG A 319 -22.58 -24.09 -15.62
C ARG A 319 -23.88 -24.73 -16.15
N GLY A 320 -24.05 -24.83 -17.47
CA GLY A 320 -25.30 -25.32 -18.03
C GLY A 320 -25.43 -25.21 -19.56
N ALA A 321 -26.66 -24.94 -20.02
CA ALA A 321 -27.08 -25.02 -21.42
C ALA A 321 -26.57 -23.90 -22.34
N TYR A 322 -25.94 -22.87 -21.77
CA TYR A 322 -25.51 -21.68 -22.50
C TYR A 322 -24.01 -21.45 -22.38
N ARG A 323 -23.36 -21.08 -23.48
CA ARG A 323 -21.94 -20.67 -23.49
C ARG A 323 -21.66 -19.64 -24.58
N TRP A 324 -20.80 -18.68 -24.30
CA TRP A 324 -20.26 -17.77 -25.29
C TRP A 324 -19.13 -18.44 -26.06
N GLU A 325 -19.08 -18.18 -27.36
CA GLU A 325 -17.99 -18.56 -28.27
C GLU A 325 -17.53 -17.36 -29.08
N VAL A 326 -16.24 -17.30 -29.39
CA VAL A 326 -15.70 -16.33 -30.34
C VAL A 326 -16.13 -16.73 -31.75
N LEU A 327 -16.97 -15.92 -32.38
CA LEU A 327 -17.37 -16.09 -33.78
C LEU A 327 -16.36 -15.44 -34.72
N TYR A 328 -15.96 -14.21 -34.42
CA TYR A 328 -14.93 -13.46 -35.16
C TYR A 328 -13.92 -12.81 -34.22
N SER A 329 -12.63 -12.88 -34.57
CA SER A 329 -11.55 -12.15 -33.90
C SER A 329 -10.24 -12.22 -34.67
N GLY A 330 -9.58 -11.08 -34.83
CA GLY A 330 -8.18 -10.98 -35.25
C GLY A 330 -7.85 -11.61 -36.61
N VAL A 331 -6.58 -12.02 -36.77
CA VAL A 331 -6.00 -12.41 -38.07
C VAL A 331 -6.70 -13.63 -38.68
N LEU A 332 -7.15 -14.57 -37.84
CA LEU A 332 -7.90 -15.75 -38.28
C LEU A 332 -9.26 -15.39 -38.91
N SER A 333 -9.76 -14.17 -38.65
CA SER A 333 -10.97 -13.61 -39.25
C SER A 333 -10.68 -12.47 -40.24
N GLY A 334 -9.43 -12.39 -40.74
CA GLY A 334 -9.03 -11.53 -41.85
C GLY A 334 -8.52 -10.12 -41.48
N PHE A 335 -8.34 -9.80 -40.19
CA PHE A 335 -7.95 -8.45 -39.76
C PHE A 335 -6.84 -8.45 -38.69
N ASP A 336 -5.82 -7.62 -38.91
CA ASP A 336 -4.79 -7.34 -37.92
C ASP A 336 -5.33 -6.55 -36.71
N PRO A 337 -4.66 -6.61 -35.54
CA PRO A 337 -5.02 -5.77 -34.41
C PRO A 337 -4.90 -4.28 -34.73
N HIS A 338 -5.83 -3.50 -34.19
CA HIS A 338 -5.86 -2.05 -34.32
C HIS A 338 -4.89 -1.38 -33.33
N PRO A 339 -4.22 -0.28 -33.71
CA PRO A 339 -3.07 0.25 -32.98
C PRO A 339 -3.41 0.85 -31.60
N SER A 340 -4.66 1.24 -31.36
CA SER A 340 -5.06 1.91 -30.12
C SER A 340 -6.50 1.60 -29.73
N SER A 341 -6.86 1.96 -28.50
CA SER A 341 -8.23 1.84 -28.01
C SER A 341 -9.22 2.73 -28.76
N ASN A 342 -8.80 3.89 -29.28
CA ASN A 342 -9.68 4.81 -30.01
C ASN A 342 -10.12 4.24 -31.37
N HIS A 343 -9.19 3.64 -32.12
CA HIS A 343 -9.52 2.96 -33.38
C HIS A 343 -10.50 1.80 -33.13
N ALA A 344 -10.24 1.00 -32.10
CA ALA A 344 -11.09 -0.12 -31.75
C ALA A 344 -12.49 0.32 -31.25
N LYS A 345 -12.59 1.42 -30.49
CA LYS A 345 -13.88 2.02 -30.11
C LYS A 345 -14.68 2.49 -31.32
N ALA A 346 -14.03 3.10 -32.31
CA ALA A 346 -14.69 3.53 -33.54
C ALA A 346 -15.25 2.31 -34.32
N GLY A 347 -14.47 1.24 -34.43
CA GLY A 347 -14.93 0.00 -35.04
C GLY A 347 -16.05 -0.70 -34.29
N GLU A 348 -15.94 -0.81 -32.96
CA GLU A 348 -16.98 -1.37 -32.10
C GLU A 348 -18.31 -0.63 -32.29
N ARG A 349 -18.31 0.70 -32.24
CA ARG A 349 -19.51 1.51 -32.47
C ARG A 349 -20.11 1.25 -33.86
N ALA A 350 -19.27 1.17 -34.89
CA ALA A 350 -19.75 0.88 -36.25
C ALA A 350 -20.38 -0.52 -36.37
N MET A 351 -19.85 -1.54 -35.67
CA MET A 351 -20.49 -2.87 -35.60
C MET A 351 -21.86 -2.79 -34.93
N GLN A 352 -21.94 -2.13 -33.78
CA GLN A 352 -23.17 -2.01 -33.00
C GLN A 352 -24.27 -1.27 -33.78
N GLU A 353 -23.90 -0.22 -34.53
CA GLU A 353 -24.84 0.49 -35.42
C GLU A 353 -25.43 -0.40 -36.51
N VAL A 354 -24.64 -1.31 -37.09
CA VAL A 354 -25.13 -2.27 -38.09
C VAL A 354 -26.06 -3.29 -37.44
N LEU A 355 -25.67 -3.83 -36.28
CA LEU A 355 -26.43 -4.86 -35.55
C LEU A 355 -27.81 -4.37 -35.06
N CYS A 356 -28.02 -3.06 -34.94
CA CYS A 356 -29.31 -2.47 -34.60
C CYS A 356 -30.28 -2.30 -35.77
N ARG A 357 -29.87 -2.61 -37.02
CA ARG A 357 -30.70 -2.36 -38.20
C ARG A 357 -31.80 -3.39 -38.36
N GLN A 358 -33.04 -2.92 -38.25
CA GLN A 358 -34.22 -3.73 -38.55
C GLN A 358 -34.34 -4.02 -40.07
N PRO A 359 -35.00 -5.12 -40.46
CA PRO A 359 -35.65 -6.13 -39.61
C PRO A 359 -34.70 -7.24 -39.12
N ALA A 360 -33.50 -7.33 -39.71
CA ALA A 360 -32.56 -8.43 -39.47
C ALA A 360 -31.80 -8.32 -38.14
N GLY A 361 -31.79 -7.13 -37.52
CA GLY A 361 -31.09 -6.82 -36.28
C GLY A 361 -31.96 -6.10 -35.25
N ALA A 362 -31.68 -6.32 -33.98
CA ALA A 362 -32.27 -5.62 -32.84
C ALA A 362 -31.31 -5.61 -31.64
N SER A 363 -31.32 -4.53 -30.86
CA SER A 363 -30.61 -4.51 -29.57
C SER A 363 -31.39 -5.30 -28.52
N LEU A 364 -30.67 -6.10 -27.73
CA LEU A 364 -31.20 -6.78 -26.55
C LEU A 364 -30.86 -6.03 -25.24
N GLY A 365 -30.35 -4.80 -25.35
CA GLY A 365 -29.89 -3.98 -24.24
C GLY A 365 -28.38 -4.05 -24.00
N GLY A 366 -27.80 -2.92 -23.60
CA GLY A 366 -26.37 -2.79 -23.35
C GLY A 366 -25.53 -3.14 -24.57
N GLU A 367 -24.74 -4.20 -24.46
CA GLU A 367 -23.76 -4.62 -25.47
C GLU A 367 -24.17 -5.90 -26.24
N PHE A 368 -25.45 -6.29 -26.18
CA PHE A 368 -25.98 -7.52 -26.77
C PHE A 368 -27.01 -7.25 -27.87
N PHE A 369 -27.02 -8.11 -28.89
CA PHE A 369 -27.84 -7.94 -30.10
C PHE A 369 -28.42 -9.27 -30.57
N LEU A 370 -29.59 -9.21 -31.18
CA LEU A 370 -30.19 -10.31 -31.94
C LEU A 370 -30.06 -9.99 -33.42
N ALA A 371 -29.27 -10.75 -34.17
CA ALA A 371 -28.98 -10.44 -35.56
C ALA A 371 -28.92 -11.68 -36.46
N GLY A 372 -29.33 -11.53 -37.72
CA GLY A 372 -29.14 -12.56 -38.75
C GLY A 372 -27.66 -12.71 -39.15
N PRO A 373 -27.24 -13.88 -39.67
CA PRO A 373 -25.85 -14.14 -40.06
C PRO A 373 -25.25 -13.08 -40.99
N ASP A 374 -25.96 -12.71 -42.06
CA ASP A 374 -25.47 -11.74 -43.05
C ASP A 374 -25.22 -10.35 -42.43
N LEU A 375 -26.06 -9.94 -41.48
CA LEU A 375 -25.92 -8.66 -40.78
C LEU A 375 -24.73 -8.67 -39.83
N ILE A 376 -24.41 -9.83 -39.25
CA ILE A 376 -23.23 -10.02 -38.39
C ILE A 376 -21.95 -9.94 -39.21
N ASP A 377 -21.94 -10.53 -40.40
CA ASP A 377 -20.82 -10.44 -41.33
C ASP A 377 -20.61 -9.01 -41.84
N GLU A 378 -21.69 -8.31 -42.19
CA GLU A 378 -21.63 -6.88 -42.54
C GLU A 378 -21.07 -6.04 -41.39
N ALA A 379 -21.55 -6.29 -40.17
CA ALA A 379 -21.06 -5.61 -38.97
C ALA A 379 -19.55 -5.83 -38.80
N TRP A 380 -19.08 -7.07 -38.87
CA TRP A 380 -17.67 -7.43 -38.76
C TRP A 380 -16.79 -6.68 -39.77
N GLN A 381 -17.21 -6.66 -41.04
CA GLN A 381 -16.47 -5.97 -42.10
C GLN A 381 -16.46 -4.45 -41.88
N LYS A 382 -17.62 -3.85 -41.65
CA LYS A 382 -17.74 -2.40 -41.47
C LYS A 382 -16.98 -1.92 -40.24
N GLY A 383 -17.03 -2.67 -39.14
CA GLY A 383 -16.31 -2.36 -37.91
C GLY A 383 -14.80 -2.27 -38.12
N ASN A 384 -14.22 -3.28 -38.79
CA ASN A 384 -12.78 -3.28 -39.03
C ASN A 384 -12.32 -2.24 -40.04
N LEU A 385 -13.09 -1.99 -41.11
CA LEU A 385 -12.79 -0.90 -42.06
C LEU A 385 -12.84 0.47 -41.37
N THR A 386 -13.88 0.71 -40.56
CA THR A 386 -14.04 1.97 -39.82
C THR A 386 -12.92 2.16 -38.79
N ALA A 387 -12.52 1.10 -38.09
CA ALA A 387 -11.39 1.16 -37.16
C ALA A 387 -10.07 1.47 -37.87
N LYS A 388 -9.85 0.90 -39.06
CA LYS A 388 -8.65 1.14 -39.88
C LYS A 388 -8.58 2.57 -40.42
N ASP A 389 -9.71 3.11 -40.84
CA ASP A 389 -9.79 4.47 -41.42
C ASP A 389 -9.91 5.58 -40.37
N HIS A 390 -9.96 5.22 -39.09
CA HIS A 390 -10.11 6.17 -37.99
C HIS A 390 -8.85 7.05 -37.85
N LYS A 391 -9.02 8.36 -38.00
CA LYS A 391 -7.96 9.34 -37.73
C LYS A 391 -8.05 9.80 -36.28
N GLN A 392 -6.90 9.84 -35.60
CA GLN A 392 -6.78 10.26 -34.18
C GLN A 392 -7.17 11.72 -33.97
#